data_AF-A0A3D0DNR8-F1
#
_entry.id   AF-A0A3D0DNR8-F1
#
_cell.length_a   1.000
_cell.length_b   1.000
_cell.length_c   1.000
_cell.angle_alpha   90.00
_cell.angle_beta   90.00
_cell.angle_gamma   90.00
#
_symmetry.space_group_name_H-M   'P 1'
#
loop_
_entity.id
_entity.type
_entity.pdbx_description
1 polymer ?
#
loop_
_entity_poly.entity_id
_entity_poly.type
_entity_poly.pdbx_seq_one_letter_code
_entity_poly.pdbx_strand_id
1 'polypeptide(L)'
;MLDKDIRERLFDYLDERYSKVRTIEEKIISRSRADVLAVVPGQILGFEIKSDSDTYKRLKTQVKDYEKYCDKCYVVVGESHIHVSEHVPEYWGIIVVTEDNVIVDRDADTCPKVRINNQLDLLWRNELLNVQIKNGLPKLMNVRRRLIYDRLIDTSGEDIIKADLTNELFERDYTVYDIINEKRNNKGIVSKK
;
A
#
# COMPACT_ATOMS: atom_id res chain seq x y z
N MET A 1 5.42 8.64 -22.77
CA MET A 1 6.02 9.18 -21.54
C MET A 1 6.78 8.09 -20.79
N LEU A 2 7.90 8.43 -20.14
CA LEU A 2 8.69 7.47 -19.35
C LEU A 2 8.07 7.30 -17.96
N ASP A 3 8.28 6.12 -17.35
CA ASP A 3 7.79 5.79 -16.00
C ASP A 3 8.16 6.85 -14.95
N LYS A 4 9.40 7.37 -15.00
CA LYS A 4 9.88 8.42 -14.08
C LYS A 4 9.02 9.68 -14.15
N ASP A 5 8.68 10.12 -15.36
CA ASP A 5 7.89 11.34 -15.57
C ASP A 5 6.45 11.14 -15.05
N ILE A 6 5.91 9.92 -15.20
CA ILE A 6 4.58 9.56 -14.66
C ILE A 6 4.61 9.63 -13.12
N ARG A 7 5.64 9.06 -12.50
CA ARG A 7 5.77 9.04 -11.02
C ARG A 7 5.88 10.43 -10.45
N GLU A 8 6.72 11.28 -11.03
CA GLU A 8 6.91 12.66 -10.56
C GLU A 8 5.57 13.41 -10.53
N ARG A 9 4.84 13.43 -11.64
CA ARG A 9 3.52 14.08 -11.69
C ARG A 9 2.47 13.42 -10.80
N LEU A 10 2.51 12.09 -10.67
CA LEU A 10 1.60 11.39 -9.76
C LEU A 10 1.84 11.83 -8.31
N PHE A 11 3.09 12.00 -7.89
CA PHE A 11 3.43 12.43 -6.54
C PHE A 11 3.01 13.87 -6.28
N ASP A 12 3.29 14.80 -7.20
CA ASP A 12 2.81 16.18 -7.10
C ASP A 12 1.28 16.23 -6.97
N TYR A 13 0.57 15.47 -7.81
CA TYR A 13 -0.89 15.36 -7.73
C TYR A 13 -1.38 14.80 -6.40
N LEU A 14 -0.70 13.80 -5.82
CA LEU A 14 -1.08 13.23 -4.53
C LEU A 14 -0.88 14.23 -3.38
N ASP A 15 0.22 14.98 -3.40
CA ASP A 15 0.53 16.01 -2.40
C ASP A 15 -0.44 17.19 -2.49
N GLU A 16 -0.88 17.57 -3.69
CA GLU A 16 -1.92 18.58 -3.89
C GLU A 16 -3.31 18.10 -3.48
N ARG A 17 -3.66 16.85 -3.80
CA ARG A 17 -5.01 16.29 -3.54
C ARG A 17 -5.25 15.98 -2.07
N TYR A 18 -4.22 15.57 -1.33
CA TYR A 18 -4.38 15.10 0.04
C TYR A 18 -3.56 15.96 1.01
N SER A 19 -4.22 16.53 2.01
CA SER A 19 -3.56 17.30 3.07
C SER A 19 -2.54 16.48 3.90
N LYS A 20 -2.63 15.15 3.85
CA LYS A 20 -1.69 14.22 4.46
C LYS A 20 -1.63 12.95 3.62
N VAL A 21 -0.47 12.71 3.00
CA VAL A 21 -0.20 11.50 2.23
C VAL A 21 1.21 11.01 2.50
N ARG A 22 1.41 9.69 2.43
CA ARG A 22 2.73 9.06 2.41
C ARG A 22 2.76 8.00 1.34
N THR A 23 3.72 8.08 0.44
CA THR A 23 3.93 7.08 -0.60
C THR A 23 4.86 5.96 -0.11
N ILE A 24 4.55 4.74 -0.51
CA ILE A 24 5.38 3.55 -0.30
C ILE A 24 5.53 2.90 -1.66
N GLU A 25 6.74 2.92 -2.20
CA GLU A 25 7.02 2.38 -3.52
C GLU A 25 7.49 0.92 -3.46
N GLU A 26 7.30 0.21 -4.57
CA GLU A 26 7.87 -1.12 -4.83
C GLU A 26 7.53 -2.18 -3.76
N LYS A 27 6.37 -2.03 -3.11
CA LYS A 27 5.92 -2.90 -2.03
C LYS A 27 5.39 -4.22 -2.59
N ILE A 28 5.98 -5.34 -2.17
CA ILE A 28 5.43 -6.65 -2.51
C ILE A 28 4.08 -6.86 -1.81
N ILE A 29 3.05 -7.09 -2.61
CA ILE A 29 1.68 -7.43 -2.21
C ILE A 29 1.22 -8.73 -2.89
N SER A 30 1.02 -9.78 -2.10
CA SER A 30 0.78 -11.14 -2.62
C SER A 30 1.83 -11.58 -3.64
N ARG A 31 1.50 -11.66 -4.94
CA ARG A 31 2.42 -12.08 -6.01
C ARG A 31 2.90 -10.92 -6.87
N SER A 32 2.41 -9.72 -6.60
CA SER A 32 2.70 -8.52 -7.35
C SER A 32 3.61 -7.61 -6.55
N ARG A 33 4.40 -6.80 -7.24
CA ARG A 33 5.07 -5.65 -6.65
C ARG A 33 4.22 -4.44 -7.00
N ALA A 34 3.67 -3.80 -5.98
CA ALA A 34 2.93 -2.57 -6.17
C ALA A 34 3.90 -1.44 -6.49
N ASP A 35 3.64 -0.70 -7.57
CA ASP A 35 4.46 0.45 -7.95
C ASP A 35 4.39 1.51 -6.84
N VAL A 36 3.17 1.92 -6.49
CA VAL A 36 2.93 2.91 -5.43
C VAL A 36 1.73 2.50 -4.58
N LEU A 37 1.91 2.51 -3.27
CA LEU A 37 0.83 2.58 -2.29
C LEU A 37 0.85 3.96 -1.65
N ALA A 38 -0.25 4.72 -1.74
CA ALA A 38 -0.40 5.96 -1.01
C ALA A 38 -1.22 5.71 0.25
N VAL A 39 -0.66 6.09 1.40
CA VAL A 39 -1.31 6.06 2.70
C VAL A 39 -1.93 7.43 2.92
N VAL A 40 -3.24 7.47 3.11
CA VAL A 40 -4.00 8.66 3.52
C VAL A 40 -4.73 8.34 4.84
N PRO A 41 -5.23 9.32 5.60
CA PRO A 41 -5.91 9.03 6.86
C PRO A 41 -7.03 7.98 6.71
N GLY A 42 -6.85 6.83 7.36
CA GLY A 42 -7.82 5.73 7.37
C GLY A 42 -7.90 4.90 6.07
N GLN A 43 -7.12 5.18 5.03
CA GLN A 43 -7.18 4.42 3.77
C GLN A 43 -5.82 4.14 3.14
N ILE A 44 -5.74 3.02 2.41
CA ILE A 44 -4.63 2.65 1.53
C ILE A 44 -5.11 2.73 0.09
N LEU A 45 -4.49 3.59 -0.70
CA LEU A 45 -4.74 3.74 -2.13
C LEU A 45 -3.62 3.04 -2.90
N GLY A 46 -3.97 2.25 -3.91
CA GLY A 46 -3.00 1.58 -4.76
C GLY A 46 -2.94 2.21 -6.14
N PHE A 47 -1.74 2.47 -6.66
CA PHE A 47 -1.52 2.96 -8.01
C PHE A 47 -0.60 2.00 -8.75
N GLU A 48 -1.06 1.51 -9.90
CA GLU A 48 -0.29 0.69 -10.83
C GLU A 48 0.04 1.55 -12.05
N ILE A 49 1.31 1.72 -12.37
CA ILE A 49 1.79 2.62 -13.42
C ILE A 49 2.04 1.82 -14.69
N LYS A 50 1.63 2.38 -15.84
CA LYS A 50 1.93 1.86 -17.18
C LYS A 50 2.47 2.99 -18.06
N SER A 51 3.77 2.92 -18.34
CA SER A 51 4.43 3.77 -19.34
C SER A 51 3.99 3.39 -20.75
N ASP A 52 4.26 4.23 -21.74
CA ASP A 52 3.93 3.98 -23.16
C ASP A 52 4.55 2.71 -23.74
N SER A 53 5.58 2.18 -23.08
CA SER A 53 6.25 0.94 -23.48
C SER A 53 5.66 -0.32 -22.83
N ASP A 54 4.77 -0.16 -21.84
CA ASP A 54 4.24 -1.28 -21.08
C ASP A 54 3.16 -2.06 -21.82
N THR A 55 3.04 -3.34 -21.47
CA THR A 55 1.93 -4.18 -21.92
C THR A 55 1.05 -4.57 -20.75
N TYR A 56 -0.23 -4.83 -21.02
CA TYR A 56 -1.20 -5.22 -19.99
C TYR A 56 -1.17 -6.71 -19.61
N LYS A 57 -0.18 -7.48 -20.08
CA LYS A 57 -0.11 -8.94 -19.87
C LYS A 57 -0.16 -9.35 -18.40
N ARG A 58 0.38 -8.54 -17.49
CA ARG A 58 0.38 -8.79 -16.04
C ARG A 58 -0.75 -8.11 -15.28
N LEU A 59 -1.44 -7.16 -15.90
CA LEU A 59 -2.40 -6.28 -15.22
C LEU A 59 -3.53 -7.08 -14.57
N LYS A 60 -4.00 -8.15 -15.21
CA LYS A 60 -5.03 -9.03 -14.64
C LYS A 60 -4.63 -9.65 -13.29
N THR A 61 -3.35 -9.98 -13.09
CA THR A 61 -2.85 -10.50 -11.80
C THR A 61 -2.67 -9.36 -10.81
N GLN A 62 -2.14 -8.23 -11.27
CA GLN A 62 -1.95 -7.04 -10.44
C GLN A 62 -3.28 -6.55 -9.88
N VAL A 63 -4.32 -6.45 -10.71
CA VAL A 63 -5.69 -6.10 -10.29
C VAL A 63 -6.16 -6.98 -9.13
N LYS A 64 -5.99 -8.31 -9.25
CA LYS A 64 -6.38 -9.28 -8.23
C LYS A 64 -5.59 -9.16 -6.93
N ASP A 65 -4.36 -8.68 -7.01
CA ASP A 65 -3.51 -8.54 -5.84
C ASP A 65 -3.76 -7.20 -5.15
N TYR A 66 -3.78 -6.10 -5.89
CA TYR A 66 -4.08 -4.76 -5.39
C TYR A 66 -5.43 -4.69 -4.67
N GLU A 67 -6.50 -5.23 -5.26
CA GLU A 67 -7.87 -5.18 -4.70
C GLU A 67 -8.01 -5.91 -3.36
N LYS A 68 -7.04 -6.73 -2.96
CA LYS A 68 -7.01 -7.41 -1.66
C LYS A 68 -6.46 -6.53 -0.54
N TYR A 69 -5.67 -5.51 -0.88
CA TYR A 69 -4.92 -4.68 0.06
C TYR A 69 -5.41 -3.23 0.08
N CYS A 70 -5.79 -2.66 -1.06
CA CYS A 70 -6.09 -1.23 -1.14
C CYS A 70 -7.59 -0.99 -1.02
N ASP A 71 -7.98 0.06 -0.31
CA ASP A 71 -9.37 0.52 -0.22
C ASP A 71 -9.86 1.05 -1.58
N LYS A 72 -8.97 1.67 -2.35
CA LYS A 72 -9.20 2.09 -3.73
C LYS A 72 -7.96 1.80 -4.58
N CYS A 73 -8.15 1.51 -5.85
CA CYS A 73 -7.06 1.24 -6.78
C CYS A 73 -7.20 2.10 -8.03
N TYR A 74 -6.08 2.53 -8.57
CA TYR A 74 -5.97 3.28 -9.81
C TYR A 74 -4.96 2.59 -10.73
N VAL A 75 -5.24 2.64 -12.02
CA VAL A 75 -4.21 2.49 -13.05
C VAL A 75 -3.83 3.88 -13.55
N VAL A 76 -2.53 4.14 -13.64
CA VAL A 76 -1.97 5.42 -14.05
C VAL A 76 -1.26 5.21 -15.38
N VAL A 77 -1.67 5.94 -16.40
CA VAL A 77 -1.20 5.75 -17.78
C VAL A 77 -0.77 7.06 -18.42
N GLY A 78 0.13 7.00 -19.40
CA GLY A 78 0.36 8.11 -20.33
C GLY A 78 -0.79 8.29 -21.34
N GLU A 79 -0.84 9.45 -22.01
CA GLU A 79 -1.87 9.85 -23.00
C GLU A 79 -2.20 8.80 -24.08
N SER A 80 -1.23 7.97 -24.45
CA SER A 80 -1.34 7.03 -25.57
C SER A 80 -2.18 5.77 -25.26
N HIS A 81 -2.71 5.61 -24.05
CA HIS A 81 -3.35 4.36 -23.60
C HIS A 81 -4.89 4.38 -23.65
N ILE A 82 -5.43 4.19 -24.85
CA ILE A 82 -6.87 4.27 -25.14
C ILE A 82 -7.69 3.10 -24.55
N HIS A 83 -7.07 1.94 -24.30
CA HIS A 83 -7.79 0.70 -23.93
C HIS A 83 -7.58 0.23 -22.50
N VAL A 84 -6.96 1.04 -21.63
CA VAL A 84 -6.67 0.59 -20.25
C VAL A 84 -7.94 0.22 -19.47
N SER A 85 -9.05 0.92 -19.74
CA SER A 85 -10.36 0.68 -19.15
C SER A 85 -10.88 -0.75 -19.39
N GLU A 86 -10.52 -1.38 -20.51
CA GLU A 86 -10.92 -2.76 -20.85
C GLU A 86 -10.16 -3.81 -20.00
N HIS A 87 -9.05 -3.40 -19.37
CA HIS A 87 -8.18 -4.30 -18.61
C HIS A 87 -8.35 -4.20 -17.09
N VAL A 88 -9.10 -3.22 -16.61
CA VAL A 88 -9.37 -3.02 -15.18
C VAL A 88 -10.87 -3.05 -14.88
N PRO A 89 -11.29 -3.49 -13.68
CA PRO A 89 -12.69 -3.46 -13.27
C PRO A 89 -13.28 -2.05 -13.24
N GLU A 90 -14.62 -1.93 -13.24
CA GLU A 90 -15.30 -0.63 -13.23
C GLU A 90 -15.01 0.23 -12.00
N TYR A 91 -14.76 -0.41 -10.84
CA TYR A 91 -14.43 0.28 -9.59
C TYR A 91 -12.97 0.77 -9.50
N TRP A 92 -12.10 0.44 -10.46
CA TRP A 92 -10.74 0.98 -10.50
C TRP A 92 -10.74 2.40 -11.06
N GLY A 93 -10.02 3.32 -10.47
CA GLY A 93 -9.80 4.62 -11.07
C GLY A 93 -8.82 4.55 -12.25
N ILE A 94 -8.90 5.52 -13.13
CA ILE A 94 -8.01 5.72 -14.27
C ILE A 94 -7.48 7.14 -14.19
N ILE A 95 -6.16 7.27 -14.06
CA ILE A 95 -5.47 8.55 -14.08
C ILE A 95 -4.64 8.61 -15.35
N VAL A 96 -4.85 9.65 -16.15
CA VAL A 96 -4.08 9.93 -17.35
C VAL A 96 -3.11 11.04 -17.03
N VAL A 97 -1.82 10.75 -17.19
CA VAL A 97 -0.76 11.74 -17.02
C VAL A 97 -0.32 12.21 -18.41
N THR A 98 -0.23 13.52 -18.54
CA THR A 98 0.16 14.24 -19.77
C THR A 98 1.46 15.01 -19.52
N GLU A 99 1.98 15.69 -20.54
CA GLU A 99 3.13 16.59 -20.36
C GLU A 99 2.81 17.78 -19.43
N ASP A 100 1.56 18.23 -19.37
CA ASP A 100 1.21 19.46 -18.64
C ASP A 100 0.32 19.20 -17.40
N ASN A 101 -0.42 18.09 -17.38
CA ASN A 101 -1.51 17.86 -16.44
C ASN A 101 -1.64 16.41 -15.99
N VAL A 102 -2.28 16.22 -14.83
CA VAL A 102 -2.81 14.93 -14.36
C VAL A 102 -4.33 14.98 -14.41
N ILE A 103 -4.94 14.06 -15.16
CA ILE A 103 -6.38 14.02 -15.42
C ILE A 103 -6.94 12.75 -14.78
N VAL A 104 -7.96 12.91 -13.94
CA VAL A 104 -8.75 11.78 -13.43
C VAL A 104 -9.86 11.48 -14.44
N ASP A 105 -9.59 10.56 -15.36
CA ASP A 105 -10.57 10.11 -16.36
C ASP A 105 -11.72 9.35 -15.70
N ARG A 106 -11.38 8.53 -14.69
CA ARG A 106 -12.36 7.86 -13.83
C ARG A 106 -11.86 7.85 -12.39
N ASP A 107 -12.66 8.35 -11.45
CA ASP A 107 -12.31 8.24 -10.03
C ASP A 107 -12.56 6.80 -9.53
N ALA A 108 -11.77 6.34 -8.57
CA ALA A 108 -11.89 4.99 -8.05
C ALA A 108 -13.02 4.87 -7.03
N ASP A 109 -13.71 3.73 -7.05
CA ASP A 109 -14.65 3.31 -6.02
C ASP A 109 -13.96 2.33 -5.04
N THR A 110 -14.65 1.97 -3.97
CA THR A 110 -14.14 1.02 -2.98
C THR A 110 -13.91 -0.35 -3.60
N CYS A 111 -12.72 -0.90 -3.39
CA CYS A 111 -12.38 -2.26 -3.78
C CYS A 111 -13.22 -3.28 -2.99
N PRO A 112 -14.06 -4.09 -3.64
CA PRO A 112 -14.98 -4.99 -2.93
C PRO A 112 -14.29 -6.19 -2.27
N LYS A 113 -12.98 -6.38 -2.53
CA LYS A 113 -12.21 -7.52 -2.02
C LYS A 113 -11.14 -7.11 -1.01
N VAL A 114 -11.12 -5.85 -0.60
CA VAL A 114 -10.18 -5.37 0.42
C VAL A 114 -10.38 -6.17 1.70
N ARG A 115 -9.29 -6.54 2.37
CA ARG A 115 -9.36 -7.22 3.66
C ARG A 115 -8.40 -6.57 4.63
N ILE A 116 -8.91 -6.21 5.81
CA ILE A 116 -8.11 -5.61 6.87
C ILE A 116 -6.91 -6.47 7.26
N ASN A 117 -7.02 -7.81 7.22
CA ASN A 117 -5.89 -8.71 7.48
C ASN A 117 -4.72 -8.50 6.51
N ASN A 118 -5.01 -8.25 5.23
CA ASN A 118 -3.98 -8.00 4.23
C ASN A 118 -3.36 -6.61 4.43
N GLN A 119 -4.16 -5.61 4.81
CA GLN A 119 -3.65 -4.29 5.17
C GLN A 119 -2.73 -4.37 6.39
N LEU A 120 -3.13 -5.11 7.43
CA LEU A 120 -2.31 -5.35 8.61
C LEU A 120 -1.01 -6.09 8.26
N ASP A 121 -0.94 -6.84 7.16
CA ASP A 121 0.30 -7.44 6.63
C ASP A 121 1.30 -6.40 6.07
N LEU A 122 0.85 -5.17 5.79
CA LEU A 122 1.74 -4.07 5.41
C LEU A 122 2.59 -3.56 6.58
N LEU A 123 2.12 -3.74 7.83
CA LEU A 123 2.81 -3.33 9.04
C LEU A 123 3.98 -4.25 9.39
N TRP A 124 5.08 -3.66 9.82
CA TRP A 124 6.13 -4.40 10.50
C TRP A 124 5.63 -5.00 11.81
N ARG A 125 6.38 -5.97 12.34
CA ARG A 125 5.96 -6.71 13.53
C ARG A 125 5.80 -5.81 14.75
N ASN A 126 6.67 -4.82 14.92
CA ASN A 126 6.62 -3.83 16.00
C ASN A 126 5.43 -2.88 15.83
N GLU A 127 5.20 -2.36 14.63
CA GLU A 127 4.05 -1.49 14.32
C GLU A 127 2.72 -2.21 14.59
N LEU A 128 2.60 -3.47 14.17
CA LEU A 128 1.42 -4.29 14.47
C LEU A 128 1.21 -4.47 15.98
N LEU A 129 2.28 -4.57 16.77
CA LEU A 129 2.19 -4.65 18.23
C LEU A 129 1.79 -3.30 18.85
N ASN A 130 2.17 -2.18 18.24
CA ASN A 130 1.73 -0.85 18.69
C ASN A 130 0.22 -0.69 18.47
N VAL A 131 -0.29 -1.04 17.28
CA VAL A 131 -1.74 -1.07 16.99
C VAL A 131 -2.46 -1.95 18.01
N GLN A 132 -1.92 -3.14 18.28
CA GLN A 132 -2.46 -4.04 19.31
C GLN A 132 -2.60 -3.36 20.68
N ILE A 133 -1.53 -2.73 21.18
CA ILE A 133 -1.52 -2.09 22.51
C ILE A 133 -2.50 -0.92 22.54
N LYS A 134 -2.55 -0.12 21.48
CA LYS A 134 -3.44 1.04 21.37
C LYS A 134 -4.91 0.66 21.40
N ASN A 135 -5.23 -0.53 20.89
CA ASN A 135 -6.58 -1.12 20.93
C ASN A 135 -6.86 -1.90 22.23
N GLY A 136 -6.08 -1.69 23.29
CA GLY A 136 -6.34 -2.25 24.62
C GLY A 136 -5.97 -3.72 24.79
N LEU A 137 -5.32 -4.33 23.79
CA LEU A 137 -4.89 -5.74 23.87
C LEU A 137 -3.50 -5.86 24.51
N PRO A 138 -3.27 -6.90 25.34
CA PRO A 138 -1.96 -7.14 25.92
C PRO A 138 -0.95 -7.49 24.83
N LYS A 139 0.33 -7.13 25.04
CA LYS A 139 1.39 -7.35 24.05
C LYS A 139 1.65 -8.84 23.82
N LEU A 140 1.37 -9.32 22.61
CA LEU A 140 1.58 -10.73 22.24
C LEU A 140 2.88 -10.90 21.42
N MET A 141 4.02 -10.91 22.10
CA MET A 141 5.35 -10.90 21.47
C MET A 141 5.66 -12.16 20.64
N ASN A 142 5.14 -13.33 21.04
CA ASN A 142 5.52 -14.63 20.46
C ASN A 142 4.37 -15.36 19.76
N VAL A 143 3.33 -14.62 19.35
CA VAL A 143 2.21 -15.21 18.60
C VAL A 143 2.35 -14.97 17.11
N ARG A 144 1.69 -15.84 16.32
CA ARG A 144 1.55 -15.66 14.87
C ARG A 144 0.74 -14.40 14.58
N ARG A 145 1.10 -13.67 13.51
CA ARG A 145 0.41 -12.43 13.07
C ARG A 145 -1.10 -12.62 13.00
N ARG A 146 -1.55 -13.73 12.41
CA ARG A 146 -2.97 -14.07 12.28
C ARG A 146 -3.74 -14.01 13.60
N LEU A 147 -3.16 -14.52 14.70
CA LEU A 147 -3.84 -14.47 16.01
C LEU A 147 -3.98 -13.03 16.55
N ILE A 148 -3.07 -12.13 16.17
CA ILE A 148 -3.18 -10.70 16.51
C ILE A 148 -4.30 -10.07 15.70
N TYR A 149 -4.42 -10.45 14.43
CA TYR A 149 -5.47 -9.94 13.54
C TYR A 149 -6.85 -10.32 14.04
N ASP A 150 -7.05 -11.61 14.31
CA ASP A 150 -8.32 -12.13 14.81
C ASP A 150 -8.73 -11.38 16.08
N ARG A 151 -7.80 -11.21 17.04
CA ARG A 151 -8.08 -10.46 18.28
C ARG A 151 -8.36 -8.98 18.05
N LEU A 152 -7.64 -8.31 17.15
CA LEU A 152 -7.87 -6.90 16.83
C LEU A 152 -9.28 -6.71 16.29
N ILE A 153 -9.68 -7.53 15.32
CA ILE A 153 -11.01 -7.50 14.71
C ILE A 153 -12.10 -7.78 15.76
N ASP A 154 -11.88 -8.76 16.63
CA ASP A 154 -12.85 -9.10 17.69
C ASP A 154 -13.00 -7.99 18.75
N THR A 155 -11.98 -7.16 18.94
CA THR A 155 -11.92 -6.15 20.01
C THR A 155 -12.28 -4.75 19.53
N SER A 156 -12.05 -4.45 18.25
CA SER A 156 -12.07 -3.08 17.73
C SER A 156 -12.70 -3.02 16.35
N GLY A 157 -13.45 -1.94 16.10
CA GLY A 157 -14.07 -1.71 14.79
C GLY A 157 -13.02 -1.50 13.71
N GLU A 158 -13.35 -1.87 12.46
CA GLU A 158 -12.43 -1.77 11.32
C GLU A 158 -11.91 -0.34 11.12
N ASP A 159 -12.75 0.67 11.32
CA ASP A 159 -12.35 2.09 11.17
C ASP A 159 -11.26 2.51 12.17
N ILE A 160 -11.33 2.02 13.41
CA ILE A 160 -10.32 2.29 14.43
C ILE A 160 -9.00 1.61 14.05
N ILE A 161 -9.07 0.34 13.64
CA ILE A 161 -7.90 -0.43 13.20
C ILE A 161 -7.25 0.25 11.99
N LYS A 162 -8.04 0.72 11.01
CA LYS A 162 -7.53 1.43 9.83
C LYS A 162 -6.88 2.76 10.20
N ALA A 163 -7.48 3.54 11.10
CA ALA A 163 -6.88 4.77 11.58
C ALA A 163 -5.53 4.51 12.26
N ASP A 164 -5.44 3.49 13.12
CA ASP A 164 -4.19 3.14 13.79
C ASP A 164 -3.13 2.58 12.83
N LEU A 165 -3.54 1.72 11.91
CA LEU A 165 -2.68 1.18 10.85
C LEU A 165 -2.07 2.29 10.01
N THR A 166 -2.90 3.22 9.52
CA THR A 166 -2.40 4.31 8.67
C THR A 166 -1.50 5.26 9.46
N ASN A 167 -1.79 5.53 10.74
CA ASN A 167 -0.88 6.28 11.61
C ASN A 167 0.48 5.61 11.78
N GLU A 168 0.54 4.30 12.03
CA GLU A 168 1.83 3.60 12.12
C GLU A 168 2.61 3.67 10.79
N LEU A 169 1.92 3.59 9.64
CA LEU A 169 2.57 3.75 8.35
C LEU A 169 3.09 5.18 8.13
N PHE A 170 2.35 6.20 8.57
CA PHE A 170 2.80 7.60 8.52
C PHE A 170 4.05 7.82 9.36
N GLU A 171 4.10 7.26 10.57
CA GLU A 171 5.21 7.43 11.51
C GLU A 171 6.35 6.41 11.28
N ARG A 172 6.27 5.58 10.23
CA ARG A 172 7.27 4.56 9.93
C ARG A 172 8.65 5.17 9.73
N ASP A 173 9.57 4.77 10.59
CA ASP A 173 10.98 5.14 10.54
C ASP A 173 11.83 3.97 10.06
N TYR A 174 12.42 4.13 8.87
CA TYR A 174 13.28 3.12 8.26
C TYR A 174 14.63 2.93 8.96
N THR A 175 15.10 3.91 9.72
CA THR A 175 16.36 3.76 10.48
C THR A 175 16.25 2.68 11.56
N VAL A 176 15.06 2.48 12.12
CA VAL A 176 14.78 1.43 13.12
C VAL A 176 14.94 0.04 12.51
N TYR A 177 14.56 -0.13 11.24
CA TYR A 177 14.69 -1.41 10.53
C TYR A 177 16.16 -1.79 10.32
N ASP A 178 16.98 -0.83 9.89
CA ASP A 178 18.41 -1.05 9.68
C ASP A 178 19.09 -1.45 10.99
N ILE A 179 18.80 -0.75 12.10
CA ILE A 179 19.32 -1.08 13.43
C ILE A 179 18.91 -2.50 13.87
N ILE A 180 17.66 -2.91 13.63
CA ILE A 180 17.18 -4.26 13.98
C ILE A 180 17.90 -5.34 13.15
N ASN A 181 18.12 -5.07 11.86
CA ASN A 181 18.82 -6.01 10.98
C ASN A 181 20.31 -6.10 11.29
N GLU A 182 20.98 -4.99 11.57
CA GLU A 182 22.36 -4.98 12.06
C GLU A 182 22.50 -5.79 13.34
N LYS A 183 21.58 -5.62 14.31
CA LYS A 183 21.56 -6.42 15.55
C LYS A 183 21.33 -7.90 15.30
N ARG A 184 20.48 -8.28 14.34
CA ARG A 184 20.26 -9.68 13.95
C ARG A 184 21.50 -10.30 13.28
N ASN A 185 22.15 -9.56 12.39
CA ASN A 185 23.37 -9.99 11.72
C ASN A 185 24.52 -10.15 12.72
N ASN A 186 24.66 -9.23 13.68
CA ASN A 186 25.68 -9.33 14.72
C ASN A 186 25.43 -10.48 15.71
N LYS A 187 24.17 -10.80 16.04
CA LYS A 187 23.85 -11.99 16.88
C LYS A 187 24.18 -13.31 16.19
N GLY A 188 24.10 -13.39 14.86
CA GLY A 188 24.48 -14.58 14.09
C GLY A 188 25.99 -14.87 14.07
N ILE A 189 26.83 -13.86 14.35
CA ILE A 189 28.30 -13.98 14.41
C ILE A 189 28.76 -14.51 15.78
N VAL A 190 28.05 -14.18 16.85
CA VAL A 190 28.43 -14.56 18.23
C VAL A 190 28.00 -16.00 18.59
N SER A 191 27.04 -16.58 17.87
CA SER A 191 26.56 -17.97 18.09
C SER A 191 27.40 -19.06 17.38
N LYS A 192 28.58 -18.72 16.83
CA LYS A 192 29.57 -19.68 16.33
C LYS A 192 30.85 -19.59 17.16
N LYS A 193 30.83 -20.10 18.38
CA LYS A 193 31.99 -20.59 19.13
C LYS A 193 31.54 -21.40 20.32
#